data_AF-A0A0K0JJD3-F1
#
_entry.id   AF-A0A0K0JJD3-F1
#
_cell.length_a   1.000
_cell.length_b   1.000
_cell.length_c   1.000
_cell.angle_alpha   90.00
_cell.angle_beta   90.00
_cell.angle_gamma   90.00
#
_symmetry.space_group_name_H-M   'P 1'
#
loop_
_entity.id
_entity.type
_entity.pdbx_description
1 polymer ?
#
loop_
_entity_poly.entity_id
_entity_poly.type
_entity_poly.pdbx_seq_one_letter_code
_entity_poly.pdbx_strand_id
1 'polypeptide(L)'
;MSQYLSVHSLSHILLFELIYYTILQRSQAIRIVGTWSSRSSRFSVLAKFGFQQIDPLDAEHSRGFVYGNVSSKIVNGAQGVLLIIPRSLVNGFINKAAPKQSCDTLLKNISSLAFETKCFPKGKGDLMRWIPCPIGKLCVEEDMLGKVINGSQLTLRIEEPSTPQYWYVIMAACYLDSYCLWKPSVKEITVRYDLWLTNGSPLMRYLNPFGHQFSFEEQNSAEIYMLLFILYIVVGFCQWRSVILCNSASIFPRHQLLNCIIVLKAFGLALHCINVIAFSFDGQGVFFARFVGEIARLMSTCLLCLLLILLSCGWSFGNNSEILLHAKVVVVWGLLTSTHFLLFLINFFFVDDVLQDIDIFKSWPGYAMIVIRLLQALWFLVEVRRLINEESDERKAIFLAHFGAGFLVWFVYIMGLGIIASFVSALWRFKMILVITTAANFAAIACLVHLFWPTSSNRHYFLADITSHRRFVLANDNEGEDFENLMISDSADTDSLVSGILENI
;
A
#
# COMPACT_ATOMS: atom_id res chain seq x y z
N MET A 1 -29.73 -22.33 7.26
CA MET A 1 -28.71 -21.25 7.24
C MET A 1 -27.49 -21.55 8.12
N SER A 2 -27.60 -22.38 9.17
CA SER A 2 -26.48 -22.72 10.07
C SER A 2 -25.41 -23.67 9.49
N GLN A 3 -25.75 -24.56 8.54
CA GLN A 3 -24.79 -25.56 8.00
C GLN A 3 -23.85 -25.05 6.88
N TYR A 4 -24.11 -23.87 6.28
CA TYR A 4 -23.25 -23.31 5.22
C TYR A 4 -22.07 -22.48 5.75
N LEU A 5 -22.08 -22.11 7.04
CA LEU A 5 -21.03 -21.30 7.68
C LEU A 5 -19.79 -22.12 8.09
N SER A 6 -19.91 -23.44 8.23
CA SER A 6 -18.81 -24.29 8.74
C SER A 6 -17.72 -24.57 7.69
N VAL A 7 -18.09 -24.75 6.43
CA VAL A 7 -17.13 -25.08 5.35
C VAL A 7 -16.32 -23.85 4.89
N HIS A 8 -16.88 -22.64 5.02
CA HIS A 8 -16.15 -21.40 4.76
C HIS A 8 -15.09 -21.11 5.83
N SER A 9 -15.31 -21.51 7.09
CA SER A 9 -14.39 -21.24 8.21
C SER A 9 -13.00 -21.89 8.02
N LEU A 10 -12.94 -23.15 7.57
CA LEU A 10 -11.68 -23.88 7.33
C LEU A 10 -10.83 -23.29 6.19
N SER A 11 -11.48 -22.79 5.14
CA SER A 11 -10.83 -22.07 4.04
C SER A 11 -10.20 -20.76 4.51
N HIS A 12 -10.91 -19.99 5.34
CA HIS A 12 -10.41 -18.74 5.89
C HIS A 12 -9.26 -18.94 6.88
N ILE A 13 -9.27 -20.01 7.68
CA ILE A 13 -8.17 -20.32 8.62
C ILE A 13 -6.89 -20.68 7.85
N LEU A 14 -6.97 -21.52 6.82
CA LEU A 14 -5.81 -21.85 5.98
C LEU A 14 -5.27 -20.62 5.23
N LEU A 15 -6.16 -19.74 4.75
CA LEU A 15 -5.75 -18.49 4.11
C LEU A 15 -5.08 -17.56 5.11
N PHE A 16 -5.59 -17.45 6.34
CA PHE A 16 -4.99 -16.65 7.41
C PHE A 16 -3.62 -17.19 7.85
N GLU A 17 -3.48 -18.50 8.00
CA GLU A 17 -2.19 -19.15 8.30
C GLU A 17 -1.19 -18.97 7.16
N LEU A 18 -1.62 -19.11 5.90
CA LEU A 18 -0.78 -18.87 4.73
C LEU A 18 -0.35 -17.38 4.66
N ILE A 19 -1.28 -16.46 4.87
CA ILE A 19 -1.01 -15.01 4.92
C ILE A 19 -0.06 -14.71 6.08
N TYR A 20 -0.24 -15.30 7.26
CA TYR A 20 0.64 -15.11 8.40
C TYR A 20 2.06 -15.62 8.12
N TYR A 21 2.20 -16.81 7.51
CA TYR A 21 3.49 -17.37 7.09
C TYR A 21 4.17 -16.52 6.01
N THR A 22 3.44 -16.03 5.01
CA THR A 22 4.01 -15.17 3.97
C THR A 22 4.37 -13.78 4.49
N ILE A 23 3.60 -13.24 5.45
CA ILE A 23 3.89 -11.97 6.14
C ILE A 23 5.23 -12.04 6.88
N LEU A 24 5.52 -13.17 7.55
CA LEU A 24 6.75 -13.35 8.32
C LEU A 24 8.03 -13.42 7.46
N GLN A 25 7.91 -13.67 6.15
CA GLN A 25 9.07 -13.98 5.31
C GLN A 25 9.49 -12.86 4.34
N ARG A 26 8.77 -11.74 4.25
CA ARG A 26 9.11 -10.64 3.34
C ARG A 26 9.27 -9.31 4.08
N SER A 27 10.49 -8.96 4.46
CA SER A 27 10.87 -7.56 4.70
C SER A 27 11.39 -6.95 3.39
N GLN A 28 10.58 -6.11 2.74
CA GLN A 28 11.07 -5.22 1.69
C GLN A 28 11.84 -4.09 2.37
N ALA A 29 13.10 -4.36 2.69
CA ALA A 29 14.00 -3.45 3.38
C ALA A 29 15.16 -3.06 2.45
N ILE A 30 15.45 -1.77 2.41
CA ILE A 30 16.59 -1.19 1.69
C ILE A 30 17.89 -1.46 2.45
N ARG A 31 17.81 -1.68 3.77
CA ARG A 31 18.80 -2.49 4.47
C ARG A 31 18.60 -3.97 4.16
N ILE A 32 19.40 -4.50 3.24
CA ILE A 32 19.33 -5.89 2.81
C ILE A 32 20.14 -6.74 3.79
N VAL A 33 19.47 -7.61 4.53
CA VAL A 33 20.10 -8.56 5.43
C VAL A 33 19.75 -9.97 5.01
N GLY A 34 20.75 -10.83 4.85
CA GLY A 34 20.50 -12.20 4.46
C GLY A 34 21.76 -13.04 4.33
N THR A 35 21.56 -14.24 3.81
CA THR A 35 22.64 -15.18 3.51
C THR A 35 22.55 -15.60 2.06
N TRP A 36 23.68 -15.58 1.37
CA TRP A 36 23.79 -16.08 0.01
C TRP A 36 24.79 -17.23 -0.02
N SER A 37 24.41 -18.33 -0.68
CA SER A 37 25.31 -19.43 -1.02
C SER A 37 25.36 -19.61 -2.53
N SER A 38 26.57 -19.72 -3.08
CA SER A 38 26.78 -20.01 -4.49
C SER A 38 26.22 -21.37 -4.93
N ARG A 39 25.93 -22.26 -3.97
CA ARG A 39 25.33 -23.58 -4.22
C ARG A 39 23.87 -23.48 -4.62
N SER A 40 23.10 -22.56 -4.03
CA SER A 40 21.68 -22.37 -4.38
C SER A 40 21.54 -21.59 -5.68
N SER A 41 22.37 -20.57 -5.87
CA SER A 41 22.36 -19.73 -7.06
C SER A 41 23.76 -19.20 -7.33
N ARG A 42 24.29 -19.43 -8.53
CA ARG A 42 25.58 -18.84 -8.94
C ARG A 42 25.51 -17.34 -9.10
N PHE A 43 24.31 -16.82 -9.32
CA PHE A 43 24.00 -15.42 -9.52
C PHE A 43 22.72 -15.09 -8.76
N SER A 44 22.74 -14.02 -7.98
CA SER A 44 21.57 -13.55 -7.24
C SER A 44 21.48 -12.04 -7.31
N VAL A 45 20.28 -11.52 -7.56
CA VAL A 45 19.98 -10.09 -7.46
C VAL A 45 19.41 -9.85 -6.06
N LEU A 46 20.11 -9.04 -5.27
CA LEU A 46 19.80 -8.83 -3.86
C LEU A 46 18.80 -7.70 -3.65
N ALA A 47 18.97 -6.58 -4.35
CA ALA A 47 18.05 -5.47 -4.29
C ALA A 47 18.08 -4.61 -5.54
N LYS A 48 17.04 -3.80 -5.66
CA LYS A 48 16.88 -2.70 -6.61
C LYS A 48 16.72 -1.41 -5.81
N PHE A 49 17.41 -0.35 -6.20
CA PHE A 49 17.32 0.96 -5.56
C PHE A 49 17.50 2.10 -6.58
N GLY A 50 16.67 3.12 -6.48
CA GLY A 50 16.72 4.33 -7.29
C GLY A 50 17.63 5.36 -6.63
N PHE A 51 18.79 5.60 -7.24
CA PHE A 51 19.69 6.65 -6.79
C PHE A 51 19.27 7.99 -7.40
N GLN A 52 19.29 9.03 -6.58
CA GLN A 52 18.99 10.40 -7.00
C GLN A 52 20.16 11.01 -7.78
N GLN A 53 19.86 12.03 -8.56
CA GLN A 53 20.91 12.84 -9.18
C GLN A 53 21.75 13.55 -8.12
N ILE A 54 23.03 13.74 -8.41
CA ILE A 54 23.95 14.50 -7.57
C ILE A 54 23.55 15.98 -7.59
N ASP A 55 23.67 16.64 -6.43
CA ASP A 55 23.65 18.09 -6.34
C ASP A 55 25.04 18.63 -6.74
N PRO A 56 25.17 19.41 -7.84
CA PRO A 56 26.44 19.98 -8.26
C PRO A 56 27.11 20.86 -7.20
N LEU A 57 26.34 21.43 -6.26
CA LEU A 57 26.86 22.27 -5.18
C LEU A 57 27.44 21.44 -4.03
N ASP A 58 26.99 20.20 -3.86
CA ASP A 58 27.42 19.30 -2.79
C ASP A 58 27.49 17.85 -3.28
N ALA A 59 28.43 17.62 -4.20
CA ALA A 59 28.55 16.32 -4.85
C ALA A 59 28.93 15.20 -3.88
N GLU A 60 29.71 15.52 -2.84
CA GLU A 60 30.23 14.56 -1.89
C GLU A 60 29.14 13.99 -0.98
N HIS A 61 28.21 14.84 -0.52
CA HIS A 61 27.15 14.42 0.38
C HIS A 61 25.84 14.08 -0.31
N SER A 62 25.62 14.46 -1.57
CA SER A 62 24.38 14.16 -2.30
C SER A 62 24.41 12.85 -3.09
N ARG A 63 25.58 12.27 -3.34
CA ARG A 63 25.76 11.00 -4.07
C ARG A 63 25.13 9.80 -3.34
N GLY A 64 24.89 8.73 -4.09
CA GLY A 64 24.40 7.47 -3.55
C GLY A 64 25.50 6.67 -2.85
N PHE A 65 25.13 5.91 -1.83
CA PHE A 65 26.05 5.02 -1.12
C PHE A 65 25.47 3.61 -0.99
N VAL A 66 26.33 2.60 -1.21
CA VAL A 66 26.07 1.21 -0.84
C VAL A 66 27.19 0.73 0.06
N TYR A 67 26.88 0.45 1.32
CA TYR A 67 27.89 0.15 2.33
C TYR A 67 27.40 -0.92 3.30
N GLY A 68 28.33 -1.57 3.98
CA GLY A 68 28.01 -2.55 5.01
C GLY A 68 28.96 -3.73 5.00
N ASN A 69 28.43 -4.89 5.37
CA ASN A 69 29.21 -6.09 5.66
C ASN A 69 28.82 -7.23 4.73
N VAL A 70 29.81 -7.92 4.16
CA VAL A 70 29.62 -9.14 3.37
C VAL A 70 30.63 -10.18 3.85
N SER A 71 30.34 -10.74 5.02
CA SER A 71 31.28 -11.52 5.81
C SER A 71 31.14 -13.02 5.59
N SER A 72 32.26 -13.74 5.65
CA SER A 72 32.26 -15.20 5.79
C SER A 72 33.29 -15.68 6.82
N LYS A 73 32.98 -16.76 7.53
CA LYS A 73 33.91 -17.44 8.45
C LYS A 73 35.04 -18.16 7.70
N ILE A 74 34.78 -18.60 6.47
CA ILE A 74 35.68 -19.45 5.69
C ILE A 74 36.06 -18.72 4.40
N VAL A 75 37.27 -18.16 4.36
CA VAL A 75 37.82 -17.46 3.19
C VAL A 75 38.80 -18.38 2.43
N ASN A 76 38.52 -19.69 2.37
CA ASN A 76 39.45 -20.73 1.90
C ASN A 76 39.69 -20.69 0.37
N GLY A 77 40.05 -19.55 -0.22
CA GLY A 77 40.28 -19.35 -1.66
C GLY A 77 38.99 -19.32 -2.50
N ALA A 78 37.81 -19.27 -1.86
CA ALA A 78 36.56 -19.02 -2.57
C ALA A 78 36.46 -17.53 -2.90
N GLN A 79 36.22 -17.20 -4.17
CA GLN A 79 36.15 -15.81 -4.63
C GLN A 79 34.89 -15.62 -5.49
N GLY A 80 34.09 -14.64 -5.11
CA GLY A 80 32.98 -14.12 -5.88
C GLY A 80 33.04 -12.60 -5.90
N VAL A 81 32.08 -12.00 -6.58
CA VAL A 81 32.03 -10.55 -6.76
C VAL A 81 30.65 -10.03 -6.37
N LEU A 82 30.64 -8.97 -5.56
CA LEU A 82 29.49 -8.08 -5.35
C LEU A 82 29.55 -7.00 -6.42
N LEU A 83 28.48 -6.83 -7.17
CA LEU A 83 28.37 -5.87 -8.27
C LEU A 83 27.21 -4.92 -7.99
N ILE A 84 27.39 -3.65 -8.34
CA ILE A 84 26.32 -2.69 -8.47
C ILE A 84 26.22 -2.25 -9.92
N ILE A 85 25.04 -2.44 -10.52
CA ILE A 85 24.85 -2.18 -11.95
C ILE A 85 23.61 -1.34 -12.23
N PRO A 86 23.69 -0.41 -13.20
CA PRO A 86 22.55 0.40 -13.59
C PRO A 86 21.55 -0.42 -14.40
N ARG A 87 20.26 -0.06 -14.32
CA ARG A 87 19.15 -0.72 -15.02
C ARG A 87 19.38 -0.92 -16.52
N SER A 88 20.06 0.04 -17.17
CA SER A 88 20.38 -0.01 -18.60
C SER A 88 21.17 -1.26 -19.00
N LEU A 89 21.94 -1.84 -18.07
CA LEU A 89 22.74 -3.02 -18.30
C LEU A 89 22.08 -4.30 -17.75
N VAL A 90 21.21 -4.17 -16.76
CA VAL A 90 20.60 -5.27 -15.98
C VAL A 90 19.82 -6.27 -16.83
N ASN A 91 19.06 -5.82 -17.84
CA ASN A 91 18.33 -6.74 -18.73
C ASN A 91 19.28 -7.70 -19.45
N GLY A 92 20.50 -7.23 -19.75
CA GLY A 92 21.57 -8.05 -20.29
C GLY A 92 22.06 -9.13 -19.32
N PHE A 93 21.93 -8.93 -18.01
CA PHE A 93 22.28 -9.91 -16.98
C PHE A 93 21.12 -10.86 -16.68
N ILE A 94 19.90 -10.34 -16.51
CA ILE A 94 18.72 -11.15 -16.13
C ILE A 94 18.38 -12.15 -17.24
N ASN A 95 18.32 -11.71 -18.50
CA ASN A 95 18.02 -12.60 -19.63
C ASN A 95 19.12 -13.68 -19.83
N LYS A 96 20.31 -13.43 -19.28
CA LYS A 96 21.50 -14.27 -19.36
C LYS A 96 21.73 -15.13 -18.11
N ALA A 97 21.05 -14.83 -17.01
CA ALA A 97 21.17 -15.55 -15.74
C ALA A 97 20.57 -16.96 -15.76
N ALA A 98 20.21 -17.48 -16.94
CA ALA A 98 19.90 -18.89 -17.11
C ALA A 98 21.03 -19.76 -16.53
N PRO A 99 20.71 -20.86 -15.82
CA PRO A 99 21.64 -21.59 -14.96
C PRO A 99 22.83 -22.26 -15.68
N LYS A 100 23.00 -22.04 -16.99
CA LYS A 100 24.04 -22.65 -17.83
C LYS A 100 24.99 -21.64 -18.51
N GLN A 101 24.80 -20.33 -18.36
CA GLN A 101 25.74 -19.38 -18.98
C GLN A 101 27.08 -19.27 -18.26
N SER A 102 28.13 -18.97 -19.04
CA SER A 102 29.48 -18.76 -18.55
C SER A 102 29.62 -17.39 -17.87
N CYS A 103 30.46 -17.30 -16.84
CA CYS A 103 30.77 -16.03 -16.17
C CYS A 103 31.26 -14.96 -17.16
N ASP A 104 32.01 -15.37 -18.18
CA ASP A 104 32.49 -14.50 -19.27
C ASP A 104 31.33 -13.83 -20.03
N THR A 105 30.31 -14.60 -20.42
CA THR A 105 29.16 -14.04 -21.16
C THR A 105 28.32 -13.09 -20.30
N LEU A 106 28.23 -13.41 -19.00
CA LEU A 106 27.46 -12.65 -18.02
C LEU A 106 28.15 -11.33 -17.68
N LEU A 107 29.45 -11.35 -17.40
CA LEU A 107 30.21 -10.21 -16.87
C LEU A 107 31.00 -9.44 -17.93
N LYS A 108 30.90 -9.78 -19.21
CA LYS A 108 31.60 -9.10 -20.32
C LYS A 108 31.47 -7.58 -20.30
N ASN A 109 30.26 -7.06 -20.02
CA ASN A 109 30.01 -5.62 -19.98
C ASN A 109 30.61 -4.95 -18.73
N ILE A 110 30.78 -5.70 -17.64
CA ILE A 110 31.43 -5.21 -16.42
C ILE A 110 32.91 -4.95 -16.68
N SER A 111 33.58 -5.81 -17.46
CA SER A 111 35.00 -5.67 -17.81
C SER A 111 35.34 -4.32 -18.46
N SER A 112 34.38 -3.65 -19.10
CA SER A 112 34.59 -2.33 -19.72
C SER A 112 34.25 -1.14 -18.82
N LEU A 113 33.57 -1.38 -17.69
CA LEU A 113 32.97 -0.31 -16.87
C LEU A 113 33.59 -0.25 -15.47
N ALA A 114 33.72 -1.41 -14.82
CA ALA A 114 34.24 -1.51 -13.47
C ALA A 114 35.75 -1.33 -13.47
N PHE A 115 36.24 -0.55 -12.51
CA PHE A 115 37.66 -0.48 -12.21
C PHE A 115 38.12 -1.74 -11.46
N GLU A 116 39.20 -2.36 -11.91
CA GLU A 116 39.91 -3.41 -11.19
C GLU A 116 41.41 -3.18 -11.34
N THR A 117 42.14 -3.21 -10.23
CA THR A 117 43.54 -2.80 -10.18
C THR A 117 44.46 -3.57 -11.14
N LYS A 118 44.25 -4.88 -11.32
CA LYS A 118 45.09 -5.75 -12.14
C LYS A 118 44.58 -5.88 -13.58
N CYS A 119 43.28 -6.09 -13.74
CA CYS A 119 42.69 -6.50 -15.01
C CYS A 119 42.03 -5.36 -15.78
N PHE A 120 41.41 -4.41 -15.08
CA PHE A 120 40.64 -3.33 -15.70
C PHE A 120 41.06 -1.95 -15.18
N PRO A 121 42.34 -1.56 -15.32
CA PRO A 121 42.86 -0.30 -14.77
C PRO A 121 42.27 0.95 -15.46
N LYS A 122 41.63 0.78 -16.63
CA LYS A 122 40.94 1.85 -17.37
C LYS A 122 39.47 2.02 -17.00
N GLY A 123 38.92 1.12 -16.17
CA GLY A 123 37.55 1.24 -15.68
C GLY A 123 37.41 2.52 -14.86
N LYS A 124 36.30 3.24 -15.04
CA LYS A 124 36.04 4.50 -14.32
C LYS A 124 35.10 4.31 -13.13
N GLY A 125 34.32 3.24 -13.12
CA GLY A 125 33.26 3.04 -12.13
C GLY A 125 33.73 2.22 -10.93
N ASP A 126 33.43 2.73 -9.74
CA ASP A 126 33.53 1.99 -8.48
C ASP A 126 32.32 1.06 -8.32
N LEU A 127 32.30 -0.05 -9.07
CA LEU A 127 31.10 -0.87 -9.29
C LEU A 127 31.16 -2.28 -8.68
N MET A 128 32.31 -2.68 -8.14
CA MET A 128 32.50 -4.06 -7.70
C MET A 128 33.36 -4.22 -6.47
N ARG A 129 33.07 -5.26 -5.68
CA ARG A 129 33.89 -5.68 -4.54
C ARG A 129 34.10 -7.19 -4.52
N TRP A 130 35.33 -7.64 -4.27
CA TRP A 130 35.59 -9.07 -4.03
C TRP A 130 34.97 -9.55 -2.71
N ILE A 131 34.27 -10.68 -2.76
CA ILE A 131 33.62 -11.33 -1.62
C ILE A 131 34.04 -12.81 -1.56
N PRO A 132 34.07 -13.44 -0.38
CA PRO A 132 33.72 -12.92 0.94
C PRO A 132 34.80 -12.03 1.56
N CYS A 133 34.38 -11.07 2.39
CA CYS A 133 35.28 -10.25 3.20
C CYS A 133 35.53 -10.94 4.56
N PRO A 134 36.77 -10.94 5.09
CA PRO A 134 37.06 -11.56 6.38
C PRO A 134 36.34 -10.84 7.53
N ILE A 135 35.75 -11.58 8.47
CA ILE A 135 34.98 -11.00 9.59
C ILE A 135 35.82 -9.97 10.36
N GLY A 136 35.25 -8.78 10.59
CA GLY A 136 35.90 -7.70 11.34
C GLY A 136 37.04 -7.01 10.60
N LYS A 137 37.28 -7.33 9.32
CA LYS A 137 38.27 -6.69 8.46
C LYS A 137 37.60 -6.10 7.23
N LEU A 138 38.25 -5.10 6.65
CA LEU A 138 37.89 -4.54 5.36
C LEU A 138 37.98 -5.60 4.25
N CYS A 139 37.23 -5.40 3.17
CA CYS A 139 37.37 -6.19 1.95
C CYS A 139 38.74 -5.94 1.31
N VAL A 140 39.22 -6.89 0.51
CA VAL A 140 40.62 -6.90 0.00
C VAL A 140 40.99 -5.65 -0.81
N GLU A 141 40.02 -5.00 -1.44
CA GLU A 141 40.23 -3.79 -2.26
C GLU A 141 40.14 -2.48 -1.47
N GLU A 142 39.68 -2.53 -0.22
CA GLU A 142 39.46 -1.36 0.61
C GLU A 142 40.74 -1.09 1.43
N ASP A 143 41.68 -0.38 0.83
CA ASP A 143 43.00 -0.10 1.44
C ASP A 143 42.98 1.07 2.44
N MET A 144 41.98 1.94 2.36
CA MET A 144 41.90 3.18 3.16
C MET A 144 40.67 3.19 4.06
N LEU A 145 40.89 3.00 5.37
CA LEU A 145 39.83 3.07 6.40
C LEU A 145 39.01 4.36 6.33
N GLY A 146 39.64 5.51 6.07
CA GLY A 146 38.94 6.80 5.99
C GLY A 146 37.98 6.94 4.80
N LYS A 147 38.06 6.04 3.80
CA LYS A 147 37.13 5.99 2.67
C LYS A 147 35.98 5.01 2.90
N VAL A 148 36.00 4.22 3.97
CA VAL A 148 34.93 3.26 4.30
C VAL A 148 34.08 3.85 5.42
N ILE A 149 32.76 3.70 5.31
CA ILE A 149 31.86 4.13 6.38
C ILE A 149 32.15 3.35 7.66
N ASN A 150 32.30 4.05 8.77
CA ASN A 150 32.63 3.46 10.07
C ASN A 150 31.71 2.28 10.41
N GLY A 151 32.30 1.15 10.79
CA GLY A 151 31.58 -0.10 11.11
C GLY A 151 31.21 -0.98 9.92
N SER A 152 31.60 -0.59 8.70
CA SER A 152 31.37 -1.34 7.47
C SER A 152 32.66 -1.98 6.94
N GLN A 153 32.55 -3.07 6.16
CA GLN A 153 33.68 -3.72 5.49
C GLN A 153 33.98 -3.14 4.10
N LEU A 154 32.98 -2.55 3.46
CA LEU A 154 33.07 -1.95 2.13
C LEU A 154 32.19 -0.71 2.00
N THR A 155 32.52 0.14 1.03
CA THR A 155 31.68 1.27 0.64
C THR A 155 31.82 1.53 -0.86
N LEU A 156 30.72 1.37 -1.58
CA LEU A 156 30.55 1.75 -2.98
C LEU A 156 29.84 3.11 -3.06
N ARG A 157 30.29 3.96 -3.97
CA ARG A 157 29.75 5.31 -4.19
C ARG A 157 29.17 5.41 -5.58
N ILE A 158 27.96 5.94 -5.70
CA ILE A 158 27.22 5.98 -6.95
C ILE A 158 26.96 7.43 -7.30
N GLU A 159 27.46 7.80 -8.47
CA GLU A 159 27.43 9.16 -8.95
C GLU A 159 26.52 9.22 -10.18
N GLU A 160 25.32 9.79 -10.00
CA GLU A 160 24.36 10.03 -11.08
C GLU A 160 24.37 11.52 -11.47
N PRO A 161 25.03 11.89 -12.58
CA PRO A 161 25.31 13.30 -12.87
C PRO A 161 24.11 14.07 -13.43
N SER A 162 23.15 13.41 -14.10
CA SER A 162 22.10 14.11 -14.86
C SER A 162 20.68 13.70 -14.51
N THR A 163 20.45 12.42 -14.22
CA THR A 163 19.11 11.90 -14.01
C THR A 163 19.12 10.76 -13.01
N PRO A 164 18.10 10.65 -12.14
CA PRO A 164 17.96 9.49 -11.27
C PRO A 164 17.85 8.19 -12.08
N GLN A 165 18.46 7.11 -11.58
CA GLN A 165 18.42 5.81 -12.24
C GLN A 165 18.26 4.69 -11.20
N TYR A 166 17.59 3.61 -11.60
CA TYR A 166 17.61 2.37 -10.84
C TYR A 166 18.93 1.63 -10.99
N TRP A 167 19.45 1.18 -9.86
CA TRP A 167 20.61 0.32 -9.74
C TRP A 167 20.24 -0.96 -9.03
N TYR A 168 20.99 -2.02 -9.33
CA TYR A 168 20.76 -3.35 -8.81
C TYR A 168 22.02 -3.84 -8.14
N VAL A 169 21.88 -4.35 -6.91
CA VAL A 169 22.95 -5.03 -6.18
C VAL A 169 22.89 -6.52 -6.52
N ILE A 170 24.00 -7.07 -6.96
CA ILE A 170 24.10 -8.41 -7.50
C ILE A 170 25.28 -9.12 -6.87
N MET A 171 25.13 -10.40 -6.56
CA MET A 171 26.23 -11.29 -6.22
C MET A 171 26.42 -12.35 -7.30
N ALA A 172 27.67 -12.58 -7.68
CA ALA A 172 28.04 -13.62 -8.63
C ALA A 172 29.22 -14.46 -8.12
N ALA A 173 29.11 -15.78 -8.24
CA ALA A 173 30.17 -16.74 -7.94
C ALA A 173 31.19 -16.83 -9.09
N CYS A 174 31.74 -15.69 -9.48
CA CYS A 174 32.70 -15.55 -10.57
C CYS A 174 33.94 -14.80 -10.07
N TYR A 175 35.11 -15.17 -10.57
CA TYR A 175 36.38 -14.52 -10.29
C TYR A 175 37.17 -14.28 -11.58
N LEU A 176 38.16 -13.39 -11.53
CA LEU A 176 39.11 -13.17 -12.62
C LEU A 176 40.34 -14.05 -12.40
N ASP A 177 40.68 -14.85 -13.40
CA ASP A 177 41.94 -15.61 -13.38
C ASP A 177 43.15 -14.69 -13.66
N SER A 178 44.36 -15.26 -13.62
CA SER A 178 45.60 -14.53 -13.92
C SER A 178 45.68 -13.95 -15.34
N TYR A 179 44.81 -14.42 -16.26
CA TYR A 179 44.70 -13.93 -17.63
C TYR A 179 43.54 -12.94 -17.81
N CYS A 180 42.94 -12.48 -16.70
CA CYS A 180 41.81 -11.55 -16.68
C CYS A 180 40.55 -12.08 -17.39
N LEU A 181 40.36 -13.41 -17.38
CA LEU A 181 39.16 -14.06 -17.88
C LEU A 181 38.24 -14.41 -16.72
N TRP A 182 36.95 -14.15 -16.91
CA TRP A 182 35.93 -14.50 -15.92
C TRP A 182 35.71 -16.01 -15.87
N LYS A 183 36.00 -16.61 -14.70
CA LYS A 183 35.81 -18.03 -14.43
C LYS A 183 34.82 -18.24 -13.27
N PRO A 184 34.08 -19.36 -13.26
CA PRO A 184 33.24 -19.71 -12.12
C PRO A 184 34.10 -20.08 -10.91
N SER A 185 33.70 -19.66 -9.72
CA SER A 185 34.37 -20.03 -8.47
C SER A 185 34.45 -21.55 -8.33
N VAL A 186 35.64 -22.06 -8.00
CA VAL A 186 35.89 -23.49 -7.80
C VAL A 186 35.28 -23.99 -6.49
N LYS A 187 35.26 -23.12 -5.47
CA LYS A 187 34.78 -23.44 -4.12
C LYS A 187 33.44 -22.78 -3.85
N GLU A 188 32.64 -23.42 -3.01
CA GLU A 188 31.38 -22.87 -2.53
C GLU A 188 31.65 -21.59 -1.72
N ILE A 189 30.90 -20.54 -2.05
CA ILE A 189 30.93 -19.27 -1.35
C ILE A 189 29.66 -19.21 -0.51
N THR A 190 29.80 -19.00 0.79
CA THR A 190 28.67 -18.69 1.67
C THR A 190 28.98 -17.40 2.42
N VAL A 191 28.15 -16.38 2.21
CA VAL A 191 28.31 -15.06 2.83
C VAL A 191 27.06 -14.68 3.59
N ARG A 192 27.26 -14.01 4.72
CA ARG A 192 26.22 -13.26 5.42
C ARG A 192 26.41 -11.80 5.06
N TYR A 193 25.38 -11.18 4.49
CA TYR A 193 25.41 -9.80 4.09
C TYR A 193 24.45 -8.95 4.93
N ASP A 194 24.87 -7.72 5.20
CA ASP A 194 24.11 -6.65 5.85
C ASP A 194 24.53 -5.36 5.14
N LEU A 195 23.77 -4.99 4.11
CA LEU A 195 24.07 -3.89 3.20
C LEU A 195 23.01 -2.80 3.33
N TRP A 196 23.47 -1.57 3.36
CA TRP A 196 22.66 -0.36 3.34
C TRP A 196 22.76 0.30 1.98
N LEU A 197 21.63 0.73 1.42
CA LEU A 197 21.57 1.51 0.19
C LEU A 197 20.92 2.85 0.54
N THR A 198 21.58 3.96 0.26
CA THR A 198 21.12 5.26 0.73
C THR A 198 21.34 6.35 -0.30
N ASN A 199 20.43 7.31 -0.35
CA ASN A 199 20.58 8.56 -1.09
C ASN A 199 21.22 9.60 -0.19
N GLY A 200 22.41 10.08 -0.57
CA GLY A 200 23.20 10.99 0.24
C GLY A 200 24.07 10.30 1.30
N SER A 201 25.01 11.06 1.87
CA SER A 201 26.03 10.53 2.76
C SER A 201 25.47 10.08 4.11
N PRO A 202 25.81 8.86 4.59
CA PRO A 202 25.41 8.41 5.92
C PRO A 202 26.02 9.24 7.05
N LEU A 203 27.07 10.02 6.78
CA LEU A 203 27.65 10.99 7.72
C LEU A 203 26.71 12.18 7.99
N MET A 204 25.84 12.49 7.03
CA MET A 204 24.96 13.67 7.03
C MET A 204 23.48 13.27 7.07
N ARG A 205 23.18 12.10 7.63
CA ARG A 205 21.82 11.52 7.72
C ARG A 205 20.75 12.49 8.22
N TYR A 206 21.11 13.39 9.13
CA TYR A 206 20.18 14.32 9.79
C TYR A 206 19.71 15.46 8.87
N LEU A 207 20.42 15.77 7.79
CA LEU A 207 20.02 16.86 6.89
C LEU A 207 18.73 16.54 6.13
N ASN A 208 18.51 15.26 5.79
CA ASN A 208 17.33 14.83 5.04
C ASN A 208 16.85 13.43 5.46
N PRO A 209 16.17 13.31 6.62
CA PRO A 209 15.78 12.01 7.17
C PRO A 209 14.80 11.24 6.25
N PHE A 210 13.87 11.95 5.59
CA PHE A 210 12.86 11.36 4.71
C PHE A 210 13.34 11.15 3.27
N GLY A 211 14.53 11.65 2.91
CA GLY A 211 15.17 11.38 1.62
C GLY A 211 16.22 10.28 1.70
N HIS A 212 16.92 10.15 2.84
CA HIS A 212 18.17 9.40 2.92
C HIS A 212 18.02 7.89 2.75
N GLN A 213 17.09 7.28 3.48
CA GLN A 213 16.84 5.84 3.41
C GLN A 213 15.94 5.46 2.23
N PHE A 214 15.24 6.42 1.63
CA PHE A 214 14.24 6.17 0.60
C PHE A 214 14.87 6.09 -0.78
N SER A 215 14.44 5.08 -1.54
CA SER A 215 14.69 5.01 -2.98
C SER A 215 14.05 6.22 -3.68
N PHE A 216 14.63 6.69 -4.78
CA PHE A 216 14.21 7.92 -5.46
C PHE A 216 12.70 7.96 -5.74
N GLU A 217 12.08 6.85 -6.14
CA GLU A 217 10.66 6.74 -6.40
C GLU A 217 9.79 6.85 -5.13
N GLU A 218 10.31 6.52 -3.96
CA GLU A 218 9.60 6.57 -2.68
C GLU A 218 9.90 7.85 -1.89
N GLN A 219 10.92 8.62 -2.26
CA GLN A 219 11.18 9.93 -1.64
C GLN A 219 9.93 10.83 -1.72
N ASN A 220 9.69 11.63 -0.68
CA ASN A 220 8.49 12.45 -0.47
C ASN A 220 7.21 11.66 -0.13
N SER A 221 7.23 10.32 -0.09
CA SER A 221 6.05 9.53 0.27
C SER A 221 5.63 9.78 1.72
N ALA A 222 6.59 9.97 2.64
CA ALA A 222 6.31 10.25 4.04
C ALA A 222 5.51 11.55 4.18
N GLU A 223 5.96 12.62 3.53
CA GLU A 223 5.32 13.93 3.48
C GLU A 223 3.91 13.84 2.90
N ILE A 224 3.73 13.07 1.82
CA ILE A 224 2.41 12.84 1.21
C ILE A 224 1.48 12.13 2.21
N TYR A 225 1.91 11.04 2.84
CA TYR A 225 1.09 10.31 3.81
C TYR A 225 0.74 11.17 5.04
N MET A 226 1.70 11.93 5.57
CA MET A 226 1.49 12.83 6.71
C MET A 226 0.50 13.96 6.37
N LEU A 227 0.68 14.62 5.22
CA LEU A 227 -0.23 15.67 4.77
C LEU A 227 -1.66 15.13 4.60
N LEU A 228 -1.81 13.99 3.93
CA LEU A 228 -3.11 13.36 3.74
C LEU A 228 -3.74 12.93 5.06
N PHE A 229 -2.95 12.39 5.98
CA PHE A 229 -3.43 12.04 7.31
C PHE A 229 -4.04 13.27 8.02
N ILE A 230 -3.32 14.40 8.03
CA ILE A 230 -3.82 15.66 8.58
C ILE A 230 -5.12 16.09 7.90
N LEU A 231 -5.18 16.05 6.57
CA LEU A 231 -6.39 16.41 5.81
C LEU A 231 -7.59 15.51 6.17
N TYR A 232 -7.38 14.20 6.33
CA TYR A 232 -8.45 13.28 6.75
C TYR A 232 -8.88 13.49 8.21
N ILE A 233 -8.00 13.92 9.10
CA ILE A 233 -8.37 14.35 10.45
C ILE A 233 -9.28 15.59 10.40
N VAL A 234 -8.96 16.58 9.55
CA VAL A 234 -9.82 17.77 9.36
C VAL A 234 -11.19 17.38 8.82
N VAL A 235 -11.25 16.54 7.78
CA VAL A 235 -12.52 16.05 7.21
C VAL A 235 -13.30 15.22 8.23
N GLY A 236 -12.63 14.40 9.04
CA GLY A 236 -13.23 13.66 10.14
C GLY A 236 -13.86 14.58 11.19
N PHE A 237 -13.17 15.67 11.56
CA PHE A 237 -13.71 16.68 12.46
C PHE A 237 -14.93 17.39 11.87
N CYS A 238 -14.88 17.78 10.59
CA CYS A 238 -16.04 18.36 9.88
C CYS A 238 -17.23 17.40 9.91
N GLN A 239 -17.00 16.13 9.57
CA GLN A 239 -18.05 15.12 9.56
C GLN A 239 -18.62 14.85 10.97
N TRP A 240 -17.78 14.80 12.00
CA TRP A 240 -18.24 14.71 13.39
C TRP A 240 -19.12 15.89 13.79
N ARG A 241 -18.72 17.12 13.44
CA ARG A 241 -19.53 18.34 13.65
C ARG A 241 -20.85 18.29 12.89
N SER A 242 -20.85 17.78 11.66
CA SER A 242 -22.07 17.57 10.85
C SER A 242 -23.06 16.65 11.57
N VAL A 243 -22.59 15.56 12.18
CA VAL A 243 -23.45 14.62 12.92
C VAL A 243 -24.03 15.25 14.18
N ILE A 244 -23.23 15.98 14.97
CA ILE A 244 -23.71 16.67 16.18
C ILE A 244 -24.79 17.70 15.82
N LEU A 245 -24.56 18.48 14.77
CA LEU A 245 -25.49 19.54 14.34
C LEU A 245 -26.82 19.00 13.79
N CYS A 246 -26.90 17.73 13.38
CA CYS A 246 -28.15 17.14 12.91
C CYS A 246 -29.23 17.04 14.01
N ASN A 247 -28.87 17.20 15.30
CA ASN A 247 -29.79 17.20 16.44
C ASN A 247 -30.86 16.09 16.39
N SER A 248 -30.45 14.91 15.93
CA SER A 248 -31.27 13.70 15.94
C SER A 248 -30.70 12.74 16.98
N ALA A 249 -31.58 12.16 17.81
CA ALA A 249 -31.22 11.17 18.82
C ALA A 249 -30.45 9.97 18.22
N SER A 250 -30.67 9.72 16.92
CA SER A 250 -30.10 8.61 16.17
C SER A 250 -29.33 9.10 14.94
N ILE A 251 -28.14 8.53 14.73
CA ILE A 251 -27.25 8.86 13.62
C ILE A 251 -27.76 8.16 12.35
N PHE A 252 -28.12 8.94 11.32
CA PHE A 252 -28.58 8.37 10.05
C PHE A 252 -27.57 7.38 9.46
N PRO A 253 -28.01 6.22 8.91
CA PRO A 253 -27.13 5.17 8.39
C PRO A 253 -26.07 5.66 7.39
N ARG A 254 -26.39 6.65 6.55
CA ARG A 254 -25.42 7.25 5.60
C ARG A 254 -24.22 7.90 6.29
N HIS A 255 -24.44 8.57 7.43
CA HIS A 255 -23.37 9.19 8.20
C HIS A 255 -22.55 8.12 8.93
N GLN A 256 -23.17 7.03 9.38
CA GLN A 256 -22.45 5.91 9.99
C GLN A 256 -21.48 5.27 8.99
N LEU A 257 -21.94 5.01 7.76
CA LEU A 257 -21.09 4.45 6.70
C LEU A 257 -19.99 5.43 6.28
N LEU A 258 -20.30 6.72 6.12
CA LEU A 258 -19.29 7.74 5.82
C LEU A 258 -18.25 7.90 6.94
N ASN A 259 -18.68 7.86 8.21
CA ASN A 259 -17.77 7.86 9.35
C ASN A 259 -16.85 6.65 9.31
N CYS A 260 -17.38 5.46 9.05
CA CYS A 260 -16.59 4.23 8.91
C CYS A 260 -15.54 4.37 7.79
N ILE A 261 -15.92 4.90 6.63
CA ILE A 261 -15.00 5.16 5.51
C ILE A 261 -13.86 6.09 5.93
N ILE A 262 -14.17 7.21 6.59
CA ILE A 262 -13.20 8.22 7.02
C ILE A 262 -12.26 7.66 8.09
N VAL A 263 -12.81 7.03 9.13
CA VAL A 263 -12.04 6.43 10.23
C VAL A 263 -11.10 5.36 9.68
N LEU A 264 -11.58 4.48 8.81
CA LEU A 264 -10.76 3.43 8.23
C LEU A 264 -9.68 3.97 7.31
N LYS A 265 -9.96 5.07 6.58
CA LYS A 265 -8.95 5.77 5.77
C LYS A 265 -7.88 6.42 6.64
N ALA A 266 -8.28 7.12 7.69
CA ALA A 266 -7.37 7.77 8.63
C ALA A 266 -6.52 6.74 9.37
N PHE A 267 -7.11 5.62 9.79
CA PHE A 267 -6.40 4.49 10.41
C PHE A 267 -5.36 3.89 9.47
N GLY A 268 -5.74 3.60 8.20
CA GLY A 268 -4.80 3.10 7.21
C GLY A 268 -3.63 4.08 6.96
N LEU A 269 -3.92 5.38 6.86
CA LEU A 269 -2.90 6.43 6.70
C LEU A 269 -2.00 6.55 7.94
N ALA A 270 -2.53 6.40 9.15
CA ALA A 270 -1.74 6.41 10.38
C ALA A 270 -0.75 5.24 10.41
N LEU A 271 -1.18 4.03 10.01
CA LEU A 271 -0.28 2.88 9.88
C LEU A 271 0.79 3.08 8.81
N HIS A 272 0.47 3.73 7.69
CA HIS A 272 1.47 4.13 6.71
C HIS A 272 2.46 5.15 7.28
N CYS A 273 1.99 6.15 8.04
CA CYS A 273 2.86 7.12 8.71
C CYS A 273 3.83 6.41 9.67
N ILE A 274 3.34 5.44 10.47
CA ILE A 274 4.20 4.63 11.35
C ILE A 274 5.26 3.88 10.51
N ASN A 275 4.85 3.24 9.42
CA ASN A 275 5.78 2.51 8.55
C ASN A 275 6.86 3.42 7.95
N VAL A 276 6.49 4.57 7.36
CA VAL A 276 7.47 5.47 6.71
C VAL A 276 8.37 6.19 7.71
N ILE A 277 7.85 6.52 8.91
CA ILE A 277 8.68 7.07 9.99
C ILE A 277 9.68 6.02 10.45
N ALA A 278 9.25 4.79 10.75
CA ALA A 278 10.16 3.71 11.11
C ALA A 278 11.21 3.46 10.03
N PHE A 279 10.78 3.42 8.77
CA PHE A 279 11.63 3.24 7.60
C PHE A 279 12.72 4.31 7.48
N SER A 280 12.40 5.57 7.81
CA SER A 280 13.40 6.65 7.83
C SER A 280 14.54 6.41 8.84
N PHE A 281 14.30 5.59 9.88
CA PHE A 281 15.26 5.26 10.94
C PHE A 281 16.00 3.93 10.73
N ASP A 282 15.37 2.91 10.15
CA ASP A 282 15.97 1.57 10.05
C ASP A 282 16.17 1.07 8.61
N GLY A 283 15.62 1.77 7.61
CA GLY A 283 15.61 1.35 6.20
C GLY A 283 14.80 0.07 5.93
N GLN A 284 14.01 -0.40 6.89
CA GLN A 284 13.16 -1.60 6.79
C GLN A 284 11.67 -1.28 6.92
N GLY A 285 11.33 -0.35 7.80
CA GLY A 285 9.94 -0.02 8.14
C GLY A 285 9.24 -1.14 8.91
N VAL A 286 7.94 -0.96 9.14
CA VAL A 286 7.11 -1.93 9.84
C VAL A 286 6.20 -2.59 8.82
N PHE A 287 6.63 -3.74 8.30
CA PHE A 287 5.91 -4.48 7.26
C PHE A 287 4.44 -4.71 7.60
N PHE A 288 4.14 -5.10 8.84
CA PHE A 288 2.76 -5.30 9.29
C PHE A 288 1.92 -4.02 9.24
N ALA A 289 2.50 -2.87 9.64
CA ALA A 289 1.82 -1.58 9.54
C ALA A 289 1.57 -1.21 8.07
N ARG A 290 2.53 -1.43 7.18
CA ARG A 290 2.33 -1.24 5.73
C ARG A 290 1.21 -2.13 5.19
N PHE A 291 1.22 -3.42 5.52
CA PHE A 291 0.23 -4.38 5.02
C PHE A 291 -1.19 -4.06 5.53
N VAL A 292 -1.37 -3.92 6.84
CA VAL A 292 -2.68 -3.59 7.43
C VAL A 292 -3.14 -2.20 6.99
N GLY A 293 -2.20 -1.26 6.83
CA GLY A 293 -2.47 0.07 6.27
C GLY A 293 -3.09 0.00 4.88
N GLU A 294 -2.54 -0.82 3.98
CA GLU A 294 -3.08 -1.03 2.64
C GLU A 294 -4.45 -1.71 2.66
N ILE A 295 -4.64 -2.72 3.51
CA ILE A 295 -5.93 -3.40 3.67
C ILE A 295 -7.01 -2.42 4.13
N ALA A 296 -6.73 -1.59 5.14
CA ALA A 296 -7.65 -0.58 5.64
C ALA A 296 -7.97 0.46 4.55
N ARG A 297 -6.95 0.96 3.84
CA ARG A 297 -7.11 1.92 2.75
C ARG A 297 -7.95 1.36 1.59
N LEU A 298 -7.75 0.08 1.24
CA LEU A 298 -8.53 -0.62 0.24
C LEU A 298 -9.98 -0.81 0.69
N MET A 299 -10.19 -1.29 1.91
CA MET A 299 -11.53 -1.47 2.48
C MET A 299 -12.31 -0.16 2.50
N SER A 300 -11.69 0.94 2.93
CA SER A 300 -12.29 2.28 2.89
C SER A 300 -12.75 2.66 1.48
N THR A 301 -11.95 2.33 0.47
CA THR A 301 -12.28 2.62 -0.94
C THR A 301 -13.39 1.71 -1.47
N CYS A 302 -13.49 0.45 -1.02
CA CYS A 302 -14.60 -0.45 -1.36
C CYS A 302 -15.91 -0.04 -0.66
N LEU A 303 -15.84 0.40 0.60
CA LEU A 303 -16.99 0.96 1.31
C LEU A 303 -17.46 2.27 0.68
N LEU A 304 -16.56 3.10 0.16
CA LEU A 304 -16.93 4.28 -0.63
C LEU A 304 -17.71 3.90 -1.89
N CYS A 305 -17.30 2.84 -2.60
CA CYS A 305 -18.11 2.31 -3.71
C CYS A 305 -19.50 1.84 -3.26
N LEU A 306 -19.57 1.12 -2.13
CA LEU A 306 -20.86 0.69 -1.57
C LEU A 306 -21.76 1.89 -1.29
N LEU A 307 -21.24 2.92 -0.61
CA LEU A 307 -21.98 4.13 -0.29
C LEU A 307 -22.52 4.80 -1.57
N LEU A 308 -21.68 4.97 -2.60
CA LEU A 308 -22.10 5.58 -3.86
C LEU A 308 -23.16 4.75 -4.59
N ILE A 309 -23.01 3.42 -4.63
CA ILE A 309 -24.02 2.53 -5.25
C ILE A 309 -25.33 2.58 -4.47
N LEU A 310 -25.30 2.52 -3.13
CA LEU A 310 -26.50 2.64 -2.30
C LEU A 310 -27.22 3.98 -2.51
N LEU A 311 -26.47 5.08 -2.61
CA LEU A 311 -27.03 6.40 -2.92
C LEU A 311 -27.68 6.42 -4.31
N SER A 312 -27.06 5.79 -5.32
CA SER A 312 -27.64 5.67 -6.66
C SER A 312 -28.87 4.78 -6.71
N CYS A 313 -29.02 3.82 -5.80
CA CYS A 313 -30.24 3.00 -5.64
C CYS A 313 -31.34 3.70 -4.83
N GLY A 314 -31.16 4.97 -4.43
CA GLY A 314 -32.19 5.72 -3.70
C GLY A 314 -32.20 5.50 -2.19
N TRP A 315 -31.19 4.84 -1.58
CA TRP A 315 -31.19 4.46 -0.16
C TRP A 315 -31.45 5.60 0.84
N SER A 316 -31.13 6.85 0.48
CA SER A 316 -31.42 8.02 1.32
C SER A 316 -32.51 8.95 0.73
N PHE A 317 -33.01 8.63 -0.47
CA PHE A 317 -33.94 9.47 -1.24
C PHE A 317 -35.38 8.94 -1.22
N GLY A 318 -35.58 7.67 -0.84
CA GLY A 318 -36.87 6.97 -0.90
C GLY A 318 -37.56 6.79 0.46
N ASN A 319 -38.90 6.75 0.43
CA ASN A 319 -39.79 6.56 1.57
C ASN A 319 -40.32 5.10 1.49
N ASN A 320 -39.70 4.17 2.21
CA ASN A 320 -40.27 2.85 2.55
C ASN A 320 -40.53 1.77 1.47
N SER A 321 -39.68 1.57 0.46
CA SER A 321 -39.79 0.35 -0.36
C SER A 321 -38.44 -0.24 -0.75
N GLU A 322 -38.24 -1.49 -0.32
CA GLU A 322 -37.17 -2.43 -0.70
C GLU A 322 -35.91 -2.53 0.19
N ILE A 323 -36.10 -2.81 1.49
CA ILE A 323 -35.04 -3.43 2.35
C ILE A 323 -34.36 -4.61 1.62
N LEU A 324 -35.13 -5.37 0.84
CA LEU A 324 -34.65 -6.48 0.04
C LEU A 324 -33.69 -6.06 -1.10
N LEU A 325 -33.89 -4.89 -1.73
CA LEU A 325 -33.00 -4.40 -2.79
C LEU A 325 -31.64 -4.05 -2.21
N HIS A 326 -31.61 -3.38 -1.07
CA HIS A 326 -30.36 -3.04 -0.38
C HIS A 326 -29.60 -4.29 0.06
N ALA A 327 -30.30 -5.34 0.51
CA ALA A 327 -29.67 -6.63 0.82
C ALA A 327 -29.00 -7.25 -0.42
N LYS A 328 -29.66 -7.25 -1.58
CA LYS A 328 -29.07 -7.74 -2.85
C LYS A 328 -27.85 -6.93 -3.25
N VAL A 329 -27.90 -5.60 -3.15
CA VAL A 329 -26.77 -4.70 -3.44
C VAL A 329 -25.57 -5.05 -2.55
N VAL A 330 -25.79 -5.22 -1.24
CA VAL A 330 -24.72 -5.57 -0.29
C VAL A 330 -24.12 -6.95 -0.60
N VAL A 331 -24.94 -7.95 -0.96
CA VAL A 331 -24.45 -9.29 -1.33
C VAL A 331 -23.56 -9.22 -2.58
N VAL A 332 -24.02 -8.57 -3.65
CA VAL A 332 -23.23 -8.46 -4.90
C VAL A 332 -21.96 -7.63 -4.67
N TRP A 333 -22.05 -6.53 -3.91
CA TRP A 333 -20.88 -5.76 -3.49
C TRP A 333 -19.89 -6.61 -2.69
N GLY A 334 -20.37 -7.45 -1.77
CA GLY A 334 -19.56 -8.33 -0.95
C GLY A 334 -18.77 -9.34 -1.80
N LEU A 335 -19.40 -9.92 -2.82
CA LEU A 335 -18.74 -10.80 -3.79
C LEU A 335 -17.65 -10.06 -4.58
N LEU A 336 -17.98 -8.92 -5.18
CA LEU A 336 -17.01 -8.12 -5.96
C LEU A 336 -15.84 -7.64 -5.09
N THR A 337 -16.12 -7.22 -3.85
CA THR A 337 -15.12 -6.77 -2.89
C THR A 337 -14.23 -7.92 -2.45
N SER A 338 -14.78 -9.10 -2.18
CA SER A 338 -14.01 -10.31 -1.85
C SER A 338 -13.04 -10.69 -2.98
N THR A 339 -13.52 -10.70 -4.23
CA THR A 339 -12.64 -10.92 -5.40
C THR A 339 -11.57 -9.85 -5.52
N HIS A 340 -11.90 -8.58 -5.28
CA HIS A 340 -10.94 -7.48 -5.31
C HIS A 340 -9.86 -7.62 -4.23
N PHE A 341 -10.20 -8.09 -3.03
CA PHE A 341 -9.23 -8.39 -1.97
C PHE A 341 -8.34 -9.58 -2.33
N LEU A 342 -8.91 -10.65 -2.88
CA LEU A 342 -8.12 -11.81 -3.32
C LEU A 342 -7.09 -11.42 -4.39
N LEU A 343 -7.48 -10.63 -5.39
CA LEU A 343 -6.57 -10.13 -6.42
C LEU A 343 -5.48 -9.22 -5.83
N PHE A 344 -5.84 -8.37 -4.87
CA PHE A 344 -4.88 -7.55 -4.15
C PHE A 344 -3.85 -8.42 -3.41
N LEU A 345 -4.29 -9.44 -2.66
CA LEU A 345 -3.40 -10.35 -1.94
C LEU A 345 -2.48 -11.11 -2.89
N ILE A 346 -2.99 -11.58 -4.03
CA ILE A 346 -2.18 -12.23 -5.07
C ILE A 346 -1.10 -11.28 -5.58
N ASN A 347 -1.47 -10.03 -5.88
CA ASN A 347 -0.51 -9.02 -6.34
C ASN A 347 0.57 -8.76 -5.29
N PHE A 348 0.14 -8.48 -4.05
CA PHE A 348 1.00 -8.07 -2.94
C PHE A 348 2.03 -9.16 -2.56
N PHE A 349 1.62 -10.43 -2.54
CA PHE A 349 2.51 -11.52 -2.12
C PHE A 349 3.29 -12.18 -3.26
N PHE A 350 2.74 -12.27 -4.47
CA PHE A 350 3.33 -13.08 -5.54
C PHE A 350 3.88 -12.27 -6.72
N VAL A 351 3.31 -11.09 -7.00
CA VAL A 351 3.68 -10.30 -8.19
C VAL A 351 4.67 -9.19 -7.86
N ASP A 352 4.55 -8.58 -6.67
CA ASP A 352 5.50 -7.57 -6.19
C ASP A 352 6.85 -8.24 -5.85
N ASP A 353 7.61 -8.62 -6.88
CA ASP A 353 9.00 -9.09 -6.78
C ASP A 353 9.95 -7.93 -7.10
N VAL A 354 11.06 -7.85 -6.36
CA VAL A 354 12.08 -6.78 -6.43
C VAL A 354 12.60 -6.57 -7.85
N LEU A 355 12.53 -7.61 -8.67
CA LEU A 355 13.08 -7.63 -10.01
C LEU A 355 12.18 -6.98 -11.08
N GLN A 356 10.87 -6.94 -10.87
CA GLN A 356 9.93 -6.50 -11.90
C GLN A 356 9.26 -5.19 -11.48
N ASP A 357 9.38 -4.15 -12.32
CA ASP A 357 8.69 -2.86 -12.17
C ASP A 357 7.19 -2.98 -12.50
N ILE A 358 6.53 -3.88 -11.80
CA ILE A 358 5.13 -4.18 -11.99
C ILE A 358 4.36 -3.36 -10.98
N ASP A 359 3.72 -2.31 -11.46
CA ASP A 359 2.65 -1.64 -10.75
C ASP A 359 1.30 -2.33 -11.05
N ILE A 360 0.24 -1.86 -10.41
CA ILE A 360 -1.15 -2.30 -10.63
C ILE A 360 -1.55 -2.22 -12.11
N PHE A 361 -0.94 -1.34 -12.90
CA PHE A 361 -1.26 -1.15 -14.32
C PHE A 361 -0.42 -2.04 -15.24
N LYS A 362 0.46 -2.88 -14.70
CA LYS A 362 1.26 -3.84 -15.46
C LYS A 362 1.04 -5.28 -15.02
N SER A 363 0.41 -5.50 -13.86
CA SER A 363 0.11 -6.82 -13.35
C SER A 363 -1.24 -7.33 -13.87
N TRP A 364 -1.34 -8.64 -14.13
CA TRP A 364 -2.63 -9.25 -14.46
C TRP A 364 -3.68 -9.12 -13.33
N PRO A 365 -3.34 -9.25 -12.01
CA PRO A 365 -4.34 -9.04 -10.96
C PRO A 365 -4.78 -7.57 -10.91
N GLY A 366 -3.87 -6.65 -11.22
CA GLY A 366 -4.16 -5.23 -11.28
C GLY A 366 -5.13 -4.87 -12.40
N TYR A 367 -4.94 -5.42 -13.62
CA TYR A 367 -5.95 -5.32 -14.69
C TYR A 367 -7.30 -5.90 -14.27
N ALA A 368 -7.32 -7.03 -13.56
CA ALA A 368 -8.57 -7.61 -13.06
C ALA A 368 -9.26 -6.70 -12.02
N MET A 369 -8.51 -6.05 -11.12
CA MET A 369 -9.07 -5.05 -10.19
C MET A 369 -9.66 -3.84 -10.91
N ILE A 370 -9.01 -3.38 -11.99
CA ILE A 370 -9.48 -2.32 -12.87
C ILE A 370 -10.80 -2.72 -13.56
N VAL A 371 -10.91 -3.95 -14.06
CA VAL A 371 -12.16 -4.48 -14.65
C VAL A 371 -13.29 -4.51 -13.61
N ILE A 372 -13.02 -4.94 -12.37
CA ILE A 372 -14.01 -4.91 -11.29
C ILE A 372 -14.50 -3.47 -11.05
N ARG A 373 -13.59 -2.49 -11.04
CA ARG A 373 -13.95 -1.07 -10.90
C ARG A 373 -14.80 -0.57 -12.05
N LEU A 374 -14.54 -1.02 -13.28
CA LEU A 374 -15.37 -0.69 -14.44
C LEU A 374 -16.78 -1.30 -14.32
N LEU A 375 -16.90 -2.55 -13.86
CA LEU A 375 -18.20 -3.16 -13.60
C LEU A 375 -19.00 -2.40 -12.53
N GLN A 376 -18.33 -1.95 -11.46
CA GLN A 376 -18.95 -1.10 -10.43
C GLN A 376 -19.36 0.27 -10.99
N ALA A 377 -18.56 0.86 -11.89
CA ALA A 377 -18.89 2.11 -12.55
C ALA A 377 -20.12 1.99 -13.45
N LEU A 378 -20.21 0.91 -14.24
CA LEU A 378 -21.36 0.61 -15.08
C LEU A 378 -22.61 0.37 -14.23
N TRP A 379 -22.48 -0.37 -13.14
CA TRP A 379 -23.58 -0.59 -12.20
C TRP A 379 -24.07 0.73 -11.62
N PHE A 380 -23.18 1.56 -11.07
CA PHE A 380 -23.52 2.90 -10.57
C PHE A 380 -24.22 3.76 -11.63
N LEU A 381 -23.74 3.74 -12.88
CA LEU A 381 -24.33 4.49 -14.00
C LEU A 381 -25.77 4.03 -14.33
N VAL A 382 -26.00 2.71 -14.35
CA VAL A 382 -27.33 2.15 -14.60
C VAL A 382 -28.31 2.54 -13.49
N GLU A 383 -27.88 2.42 -12.23
CA GLU A 383 -28.72 2.75 -11.06
C GLU A 383 -29.04 4.24 -10.99
N VAL A 384 -28.05 5.12 -11.17
CA VAL A 384 -28.29 6.56 -11.13
C VAL A 384 -29.19 7.00 -12.28
N ARG A 385 -29.07 6.39 -13.46
CA ARG A 385 -29.95 6.68 -14.59
C ARG A 385 -31.38 6.21 -14.33
N ARG A 386 -31.56 5.03 -13.73
CA ARG A 386 -32.87 4.55 -13.32
C ARG A 386 -33.51 5.50 -12.31
N LEU A 387 -32.77 5.90 -11.28
CA LEU A 387 -33.23 6.82 -10.25
C LEU A 387 -33.65 8.18 -10.83
N ILE A 388 -32.88 8.73 -11.78
CA ILE A 388 -33.23 9.98 -12.47
C ILE A 388 -34.54 9.86 -13.26
N ASN A 389 -34.77 8.72 -13.93
CA ASN A 389 -35.97 8.50 -14.74
C ASN A 389 -37.23 8.28 -13.89
N GLU A 390 -37.08 7.74 -12.67
CA GLU A 390 -38.20 7.49 -11.73
C GLU A 390 -38.58 8.74 -10.94
N GLU A 391 -37.70 9.73 -10.83
CA GLU A 391 -37.92 10.95 -10.06
C GLU A 391 -38.86 11.94 -10.78
N SER A 392 -39.96 12.30 -10.13
CA SER A 392 -40.94 13.23 -10.69
C SER A 392 -40.60 14.71 -10.49
N ASP A 393 -39.81 15.05 -9.45
CA ASP A 393 -39.33 16.41 -9.22
C ASP A 393 -38.11 16.72 -10.11
N GLU A 394 -38.31 17.57 -11.11
CA GLU A 394 -37.27 18.03 -12.04
C GLU A 394 -36.03 18.57 -11.33
N ARG A 395 -36.19 19.29 -10.21
CA ARG A 395 -35.03 19.86 -9.48
C ARG A 395 -34.20 18.75 -8.84
N LYS A 396 -34.85 17.72 -8.31
CA LYS A 396 -34.17 16.57 -7.71
C LYS A 396 -33.51 15.71 -8.79
N ALA A 397 -34.15 15.53 -9.94
CA ALA A 397 -33.56 14.85 -11.10
C ALA A 397 -32.29 15.57 -11.60
N ILE A 398 -32.32 16.91 -11.71
CA ILE A 398 -31.15 17.71 -12.08
C ILE A 398 -30.02 17.53 -11.04
N PHE A 399 -30.34 17.60 -9.74
CA PHE A 399 -29.36 17.36 -8.68
C PHE A 399 -28.72 15.97 -8.78
N LEU A 400 -29.54 14.92 -8.99
CA LEU A 400 -29.08 13.55 -9.17
C LEU A 400 -28.21 13.38 -10.41
N ALA A 401 -28.50 14.09 -11.50
CA ALA A 401 -27.67 14.09 -12.70
C ALA A 401 -26.28 14.69 -12.44
N HIS A 402 -26.19 15.80 -11.71
CA HIS A 402 -24.91 16.41 -11.33
C HIS A 402 -24.13 15.52 -10.34
N PHE A 403 -24.81 14.95 -9.35
CA PHE A 403 -24.24 13.98 -8.42
C PHE A 403 -23.67 12.77 -9.17
N GLY A 404 -24.48 12.18 -10.05
CA GLY A 404 -24.11 11.04 -10.88
C GLY A 404 -22.90 11.34 -11.76
N ALA A 405 -22.90 12.47 -12.47
CA ALA A 405 -21.78 12.89 -13.31
C ALA A 405 -20.49 13.08 -12.50
N GLY A 406 -20.55 13.76 -11.35
CA GLY A 406 -19.37 14.01 -10.51
C GLY A 406 -18.74 12.72 -9.97
N PHE A 407 -19.55 11.79 -9.44
CA PHE A 407 -19.02 10.52 -8.91
C PHE A 407 -18.69 9.51 -10.00
N LEU A 408 -19.29 9.60 -11.18
CA LEU A 408 -18.87 8.81 -12.34
C LEU A 408 -17.43 9.15 -12.75
N VAL A 409 -17.02 10.43 -12.69
CA VAL A 409 -15.62 10.83 -12.90
C VAL A 409 -14.70 10.15 -11.88
N TRP A 410 -15.11 10.07 -10.61
CA TRP A 410 -14.35 9.34 -9.59
C TRP A 410 -14.28 7.82 -9.85
N PHE A 411 -15.28 7.22 -10.49
CA PHE A 411 -15.17 5.81 -10.90
C PHE A 411 -14.20 5.62 -12.08
N VAL A 412 -14.25 6.50 -13.08
CA VAL A 412 -13.55 6.31 -14.37
C VAL A 412 -12.11 6.82 -14.34
N TYR A 413 -11.75 7.77 -13.46
CA TYR A 413 -10.40 8.37 -13.47
C TYR A 413 -9.28 7.33 -13.36
N ILE A 414 -9.50 6.21 -12.65
CA ILE A 414 -8.48 5.18 -12.46
C ILE A 414 -8.12 4.48 -13.79
N MET A 415 -9.05 4.38 -14.74
CA MET A 415 -8.76 3.91 -16.11
C MET A 415 -7.87 4.91 -16.85
N GLY A 416 -8.23 6.20 -16.79
CA GLY A 416 -7.45 7.27 -17.40
C GLY A 416 -6.05 7.39 -16.78
N LEU A 417 -5.94 7.21 -15.47
CA LEU A 417 -4.68 7.19 -14.75
C LEU A 417 -3.79 6.04 -15.21
N GLY A 418 -4.34 4.86 -15.49
CA GLY A 418 -3.57 3.73 -16.03
C GLY A 418 -2.95 4.05 -17.40
N ILE A 419 -3.71 4.70 -18.28
CA ILE A 419 -3.21 5.15 -19.59
C ILE A 419 -2.10 6.18 -19.40
N ILE A 420 -2.31 7.20 -18.56
CA ILE A 420 -1.30 8.24 -18.29
C ILE A 420 -0.04 7.62 -17.67
N ALA A 421 -0.19 6.74 -16.68
CA ALA A 421 0.91 6.06 -16.00
C ALA A 421 1.77 5.21 -16.94
N SER A 422 1.20 4.70 -18.05
CA SER A 422 1.94 3.95 -19.07
C SER A 422 2.99 4.79 -19.81
N PHE A 423 2.76 6.10 -19.94
CA PHE A 423 3.70 7.05 -20.55
C PHE A 423 4.73 7.59 -19.55
N VAL A 424 4.55 7.32 -18.26
CA VAL A 424 5.38 7.88 -17.19
C VAL A 424 6.51 6.91 -16.83
N SER A 425 7.72 7.45 -16.71
CA SER A 425 8.89 6.67 -16.32
C SER A 425 8.68 6.03 -14.93
N ALA A 426 9.24 4.83 -14.73
CA ALA A 426 8.99 4.04 -13.52
C ALA A 426 9.36 4.79 -12.23
N LEU A 427 10.40 5.64 -12.28
CA LEU A 427 10.89 6.44 -11.16
C LEU A 427 9.88 7.46 -10.64
N TRP A 428 9.00 7.99 -11.49
CA TRP A 428 8.00 8.99 -11.11
C TRP A 428 6.60 8.41 -10.96
N ARG A 429 6.37 7.23 -11.55
CA ARG A 429 5.06 6.62 -11.65
C ARG A 429 4.44 6.31 -10.29
N PHE A 430 5.23 5.79 -9.34
CA PHE A 430 4.74 5.48 -7.99
C PHE A 430 4.17 6.73 -7.30
N LYS A 431 4.94 7.83 -7.26
CA LYS A 431 4.52 9.10 -6.64
C LYS A 431 3.27 9.66 -7.31
N MET A 432 3.23 9.65 -8.64
CA MET A 432 2.07 10.12 -9.40
C MET A 432 0.81 9.33 -9.03
N ILE A 433 0.88 8.00 -9.07
CA ILE A 433 -0.25 7.13 -8.75
C ILE A 433 -0.70 7.37 -7.30
N LEU A 434 0.24 7.44 -6.36
CA LEU A 434 -0.06 7.70 -4.95
C LEU A 434 -0.80 9.03 -4.78
N VAL A 435 -0.26 10.13 -5.31
CA VAL A 435 -0.85 11.47 -5.18
C VAL A 435 -2.23 11.54 -5.83
N ILE A 436 -2.38 11.07 -7.07
CA ILE A 436 -3.65 11.19 -7.80
C ILE A 436 -4.73 10.32 -7.14
N THR A 437 -4.43 9.06 -6.83
CA THR A 437 -5.43 8.15 -6.22
C THR A 437 -5.85 8.62 -4.83
N THR A 438 -4.93 9.16 -4.03
CA THR A 438 -5.25 9.67 -2.70
C THR A 438 -6.02 10.98 -2.77
N ALA A 439 -5.62 11.92 -3.64
CA ALA A 439 -6.33 13.18 -3.86
C ALA A 439 -7.75 12.96 -4.40
N ALA A 440 -7.94 12.07 -5.37
CA ALA A 440 -9.27 11.75 -5.90
C ALA A 440 -10.20 11.15 -4.83
N ASN A 441 -9.68 10.24 -4.00
CA ASN A 441 -10.42 9.69 -2.87
C ASN A 441 -10.75 10.75 -1.81
N PHE A 442 -9.80 11.63 -1.51
CA PHE A 442 -10.01 12.73 -0.58
C PHE A 442 -11.10 13.68 -1.09
N ALA A 443 -11.03 14.09 -2.36
CA ALA A 443 -12.03 14.94 -3.00
C ALA A 443 -13.43 14.31 -2.95
N ALA A 444 -13.56 13.02 -3.30
CA ALA A 444 -14.85 12.31 -3.25
C ALA A 444 -15.44 12.30 -1.82
N ILE A 445 -14.63 12.02 -0.81
CA ILE A 445 -15.07 11.97 0.59
C ILE A 445 -15.42 13.38 1.10
N ALA A 446 -14.59 14.39 0.79
CA ALA A 446 -14.86 15.78 1.17
C ALA A 446 -16.15 16.30 0.53
N CYS A 447 -16.40 15.97 -0.75
CA CYS A 447 -17.67 16.27 -1.42
C CYS A 447 -18.86 15.60 -0.73
N LEU A 448 -18.76 14.34 -0.30
CA LEU A 448 -19.83 13.67 0.44
C LEU A 448 -20.09 14.31 1.81
N VAL A 449 -19.05 14.70 2.54
CA VAL A 449 -19.19 15.43 3.82
C VAL A 449 -19.87 16.78 3.61
N HIS A 450 -19.53 17.51 2.55
CA HIS A 450 -20.20 18.76 2.20
C HIS A 450 -21.66 18.54 1.79
N LEU A 451 -21.92 17.50 0.98
CA LEU A 451 -23.26 17.17 0.50
C LEU A 451 -24.21 16.83 1.65
N PHE A 452 -23.72 16.07 2.63
CA PHE A 452 -24.49 15.66 3.80
C PHE A 452 -24.49 16.69 4.93
N TRP A 453 -23.90 17.86 4.73
CA TRP A 453 -23.85 18.89 5.75
C TRP A 453 -25.27 19.38 6.10
N PRO A 454 -25.61 19.56 7.40
CA PRO A 454 -26.98 19.80 7.85
C PRO A 454 -27.58 21.12 7.37
N THR A 455 -26.75 22.12 7.06
CA THR A 455 -27.18 23.41 6.52
C THR A 455 -27.06 23.49 5.00
N SER A 456 -26.78 22.38 4.30
CA SER A 456 -26.68 22.39 2.85
C SER A 456 -28.06 22.66 2.23
N SER A 457 -28.07 23.44 1.14
CA SER A 457 -29.28 23.68 0.35
C SER A 457 -29.89 22.40 -0.20
N ASN A 458 -29.15 21.29 -0.21
CA ASN A 458 -29.55 19.99 -0.74
C ASN A 458 -30.19 19.09 0.33
N ARG A 459 -30.26 19.53 1.59
CA ARG A 459 -30.86 18.77 2.69
C ARG A 459 -32.27 18.30 2.37
N HIS A 460 -33.06 19.08 1.64
CA HIS A 460 -34.44 18.71 1.32
C HIS A 460 -34.54 17.47 0.42
N TYR A 461 -33.53 17.20 -0.40
CA TYR A 461 -33.50 15.98 -1.19
C TYR A 461 -33.33 14.72 -0.32
N PHE A 462 -32.73 14.85 0.87
CA PHE A 462 -32.52 13.75 1.82
C PHE A 462 -33.61 13.67 2.92
N LEU A 463 -34.68 14.47 2.84
CA LEU A 463 -35.72 14.57 3.88
C LEU A 463 -36.51 13.28 4.11
N ALA A 464 -36.60 12.39 3.12
CA ALA A 464 -37.31 11.12 3.26
C ALA A 464 -36.79 10.33 4.47
N ASP A 465 -35.46 10.30 4.65
CA ASP A 465 -34.80 9.64 5.77
C ASP A 465 -35.08 10.32 7.12
N ILE A 466 -35.27 11.65 7.13
CA ILE A 466 -35.66 12.36 8.36
C ILE A 466 -37.08 11.96 8.78
N THR A 467 -38.00 11.85 7.81
CA THR A 467 -39.41 11.49 8.10
C THR A 467 -39.60 10.03 8.46
N SER A 468 -38.89 9.10 7.81
CA SER A 468 -38.92 7.68 8.15
C SER A 468 -38.27 7.44 9.51
N HIS A 469 -37.13 8.10 9.79
CA HIS A 469 -36.43 7.92 11.05
C HIS A 469 -37.20 8.53 12.23
N ARG A 470 -37.82 9.70 12.06
CA ARG A 470 -38.71 10.26 13.08
C ARG A 470 -39.92 9.34 13.35
N ARG A 471 -40.49 8.71 12.32
CA ARG A 471 -41.55 7.70 12.48
C ARG A 471 -41.06 6.46 13.23
N PHE A 472 -39.85 5.99 12.94
CA PHE A 472 -39.23 4.85 13.64
C PHE A 472 -38.95 5.14 15.12
N VAL A 473 -38.38 6.32 15.43
CA VAL A 473 -38.13 6.73 16.83
C VAL A 473 -39.45 6.85 17.60
N LEU A 474 -40.48 7.49 17.02
CA LEU A 474 -41.81 7.59 17.65
C LEU A 474 -42.47 6.22 17.86
N ALA A 475 -42.30 5.27 16.92
CA ALA A 475 -42.82 3.91 17.09
C ALA A 475 -42.11 3.18 18.23
N ASN A 476 -40.80 3.36 18.38
CA ASN A 476 -40.01 2.72 19.42
C ASN A 476 -40.22 3.36 20.80
N ASP A 477 -40.50 4.67 20.87
CA ASP A 477 -40.91 5.34 22.11
C ASP A 477 -42.29 4.85 22.57
N ASN A 478 -43.26 4.70 21.65
CA ASN A 478 -44.57 4.14 21.97
C ASN A 478 -44.49 2.66 22.40
N GLU A 479 -43.65 1.83 21.76
CA GLU A 479 -43.43 0.46 22.22
C GLU A 479 -42.76 0.39 23.60
N GLY A 480 -41.89 1.37 23.92
CA GLY A 480 -41.31 1.53 25.25
C GLY A 480 -42.34 1.92 26.31
N GLU A 481 -43.22 2.89 26.01
CA GLU A 481 -44.32 3.28 26.88
C GLU A 481 -45.35 2.14 27.06
N ASP A 482 -45.68 1.41 26.00
CA ASP A 482 -46.58 0.25 26.06
C ASP A 482 -45.98 -0.88 26.92
N PHE A 483 -44.67 -1.12 26.82
CA PHE A 483 -43.97 -2.11 27.65
C PHE A 483 -43.88 -1.68 29.12
N GLU A 484 -43.60 -0.40 29.41
CA GLU A 484 -43.63 0.14 30.77
C GLU A 484 -45.04 0.06 31.37
N ASN A 485 -46.08 0.39 30.60
CA ASN A 485 -47.47 0.27 31.03
C ASN A 485 -47.86 -1.20 31.32
N LEU A 486 -47.38 -2.15 30.52
CA LEU A 486 -47.56 -3.58 30.76
C LEU A 486 -46.87 -4.06 32.05
N MET A 487 -45.64 -3.61 32.32
CA MET A 487 -44.95 -3.96 33.57
C MET A 487 -45.62 -3.33 34.79
N ILE A 488 -46.13 -2.10 34.67
CA ILE A 488 -46.87 -1.44 35.76
C ILE A 488 -48.19 -2.18 36.03
N SER A 489 -48.92 -2.62 35.00
CA SER A 489 -50.15 -3.39 35.19
C SER A 489 -49.90 -4.74 35.87
N ASP A 490 -48.81 -5.43 35.53
CA ASP A 490 -48.48 -6.74 36.10
C ASP A 490 -48.04 -6.63 37.57
N SER A 491 -47.43 -5.49 37.95
CA SER A 491 -47.07 -5.18 39.34
C SER A 491 -48.27 -4.79 40.22
N ALA A 492 -49.28 -4.13 39.65
CA ALA A 492 -50.49 -3.74 40.38
C ALA A 492 -51.39 -4.96 40.69
N ASP A 493 -51.43 -5.95 39.80
CA ASP A 493 -52.17 -7.18 40.04
C ASP A 493 -51.49 -8.09 41.07
N THR A 494 -50.16 -8.07 41.16
CA THR A 494 -49.42 -8.83 42.19
C THR A 494 -49.58 -8.23 43.60
N ASP A 495 -49.67 -6.91 43.74
CA ASP A 495 -49.89 -6.27 45.04
C ASP A 495 -51.34 -6.45 45.55
N SER A 496 -52.32 -6.57 44.64
CA SER A 496 -53.70 -6.89 45.02
C SER A 496 -53.87 -8.34 45.52
N LEU A 497 -53.07 -9.27 44.98
CA LEU A 497 -53.07 -10.67 45.40
C LEU A 497 -52.35 -10.89 46.74
N VAL A 498 -51.33 -10.09 47.04
CA VAL A 498 -50.61 -10.12 48.33
C VAL A 498 -51.43 -9.46 49.45
N SER A 499 -52.20 -8.40 49.12
CA SER A 499 -53.17 -7.78 50.03
C SER A 499 -54.32 -8.74 50.40
N GLY A 500 -54.85 -9.52 49.44
CA GLY A 500 -55.94 -10.48 49.69
C GLY A 500 -55.55 -11.76 50.46
N ILE A 501 -54.25 -12.08 50.53
CA ILE A 501 -53.73 -13.24 51.26
C ILE A 501 -53.38 -12.88 52.71
N LEU A 502 -53.09 -11.60 53.00
CA LEU A 502 -52.80 -11.11 54.36
C LEU A 502 -54.05 -10.77 55.19
N GLU A 503 -55.25 -10.73 54.60
CA GLU A 503 -56.52 -10.62 55.33
C GLU A 503 -57.16 -11.99 55.68
N ASN A 504 -56.53 -13.11 55.28
CA ASN A 504 -57.00 -14.48 55.54
C ASN A 504 -56.03 -15.34 56.38
N ILE A 505 -55.09 -14.69 57.09
CA ILE A 505 -54.24 -15.26 58.14
C ILE A 505 -54.39 -14.35 59.37
#